data_AF-A0A8S1DZJ3-F1
#
_entry.id   AF-A0A8S1DZJ3-F1
#
_cell.length_a   1.000
_cell.length_b   1.000
_cell.length_c   1.000
_cell.angle_alpha   90.00
_cell.angle_beta   90.00
_cell.angle_gamma   90.00
#
_symmetry.space_group_name_H-M   'P 1'
#
loop_
_entity.id
_entity.type
_entity.pdbx_description
1 polymer ?
#
loop_
_entity_poly.entity_id
_entity_poly.type
_entity_poly.pdbx_seq_one_letter_code
_entity_poly.pdbx_strand_id
1 'polypeptide(L)'
;MSSRDREINSFRQEHESDEHWQLRREFLDAHFDKFPPSKLQCYSHTYVNIEVLGCRYPNETMQIIADLAAGLGSAHKRRKENNAQRITMDASNAAEQKIKRRTGGEMRNNPQPRVTYGPNVVGGPSVNYGPPVTGGQHYGYRT
;
A
#
# COMPACT_ATOMS: atom_id res chain seq x y z
N MET A 1 -32.22 15.86 -3.60
CA MET A 1 -30.95 16.55 -3.92
C MET A 1 -31.19 18.04 -3.92
N SER A 2 -30.41 18.80 -3.15
CA SER A 2 -30.38 20.25 -3.23
C SER A 2 -29.78 20.70 -4.58
N SER A 3 -30.05 21.94 -5.04
CA SER A 3 -29.42 22.50 -6.24
C SER A 3 -27.90 22.46 -6.14
N ARG A 4 -27.39 22.85 -4.95
CA ARG A 4 -25.96 22.83 -4.61
C ARG A 4 -25.33 21.45 -4.79
N ASP A 5 -26.01 20.38 -4.34
CA ASP A 5 -25.50 19.02 -4.49
C ASP A 5 -25.30 18.65 -5.95
N ARG A 6 -26.23 19.07 -6.84
CA ARG A 6 -26.13 18.79 -8.27
C ARG A 6 -24.94 19.52 -8.89
N GLU A 7 -24.74 20.77 -8.52
CA GLU A 7 -23.62 21.58 -9.00
C GLU A 7 -22.28 21.02 -8.51
N ILE A 8 -22.16 20.70 -7.22
CA ILE A 8 -20.95 20.06 -6.68
C ILE A 8 -20.69 18.73 -7.39
N ASN A 9 -21.71 17.87 -7.55
CA ASN A 9 -21.54 16.59 -8.24
C ASN A 9 -21.15 16.74 -9.71
N SER A 10 -21.43 17.88 -10.36
CA SER A 10 -20.99 18.14 -11.73
C SER A 10 -19.46 18.29 -11.87
N PHE A 11 -18.75 18.58 -10.77
CA PHE A 11 -17.28 18.63 -10.76
C PHE A 11 -16.62 17.24 -10.70
N ARG A 12 -17.38 16.19 -10.37
CA ARG A 12 -16.85 14.82 -10.26
C ARG A 12 -16.41 14.33 -11.64
N GLN A 13 -15.25 13.68 -11.69
CA GLN A 13 -14.76 13.02 -12.90
C GLN A 13 -15.02 11.51 -12.83
N GLU A 14 -15.32 10.88 -13.97
CA GLU A 14 -15.61 9.44 -14.04
C GLU A 14 -14.43 8.57 -13.58
N HIS A 15 -13.20 9.02 -13.88
CA HIS A 15 -11.96 8.33 -13.54
C HIS A 15 -11.47 8.63 -12.11
N GLU A 16 -12.21 9.42 -11.32
CA GLU A 16 -11.85 9.75 -9.95
C GLU A 16 -12.30 8.64 -8.99
N SER A 17 -11.40 8.14 -8.15
CA SER A 17 -11.74 7.15 -7.13
C SER A 17 -12.72 7.72 -6.11
N ASP A 18 -13.54 6.86 -5.51
CA ASP A 18 -14.51 7.30 -4.50
C ASP A 18 -13.84 7.98 -3.30
N GLU A 19 -12.65 7.52 -2.91
CA GLU A 19 -11.90 8.13 -1.81
C GLU A 19 -11.42 9.54 -2.16
N HIS A 20 -10.88 9.74 -3.37
CA HIS A 20 -10.47 11.06 -3.84
C HIS A 20 -11.69 11.99 -3.95
N TRP A 21 -12.78 11.49 -4.53
CA TRP A 21 -14.00 12.27 -4.70
C TRP A 21 -14.62 12.69 -3.36
N GLN A 22 -14.68 11.80 -2.36
CA GLN A 22 -15.23 12.15 -1.05
C GLN A 22 -14.46 13.29 -0.39
N LEU A 23 -13.11 13.21 -0.41
CA LEU A 23 -12.25 14.24 0.14
C LEU A 23 -12.37 15.56 -0.63
N ARG A 24 -12.41 15.47 -1.97
CA ARG A 24 -12.58 16.63 -2.85
C ARG A 24 -13.94 17.30 -2.66
N ARG A 25 -15.00 16.51 -2.52
CA ARG A 25 -16.38 16.99 -2.33
C ARG A 25 -16.52 17.76 -1.02
N GLU A 26 -15.90 17.27 0.06
CA GLU A 26 -15.84 17.98 1.34
C GLU A 26 -15.22 19.37 1.18
N PHE A 27 -14.12 19.47 0.42
CA PHE A 27 -13.46 20.73 0.11
C PHE A 27 -14.33 21.66 -0.76
N LEU A 28 -14.98 21.12 -1.80
CA LEU A 28 -15.87 21.87 -2.67
C LEU A 28 -17.06 22.44 -1.90
N ASP A 29 -17.68 21.66 -1.02
CA ASP A 29 -18.86 22.10 -0.26
C ASP A 29 -18.52 23.21 0.75
N ALA A 30 -17.38 23.10 1.43
CA ALA A 30 -16.92 24.08 2.42
C ALA A 30 -16.57 25.46 1.84
N HIS A 31 -16.29 25.53 0.53
CA HIS A 31 -15.79 26.73 -0.13
C HIS A 31 -16.54 27.12 -1.41
N PHE A 32 -17.68 26.47 -1.69
CA PHE A 32 -18.45 26.65 -2.93
C PHE A 32 -18.79 28.11 -3.22
N ASP A 33 -19.20 28.86 -2.20
CA ASP A 33 -19.67 30.25 -2.34
C ASP A 33 -18.53 31.28 -2.22
N LYS A 34 -17.30 30.85 -1.91
CA LYS A 34 -16.16 31.76 -1.63
C LYS A 34 -15.31 32.03 -2.86
N PHE A 35 -15.33 31.14 -3.84
CA PHE A 35 -14.44 31.19 -5.00
C PHE A 35 -15.18 30.91 -6.30
N PRO A 36 -14.72 31.49 -7.42
CA PRO A 36 -15.26 31.14 -8.72
C PRO A 36 -14.98 29.65 -9.04
N PRO A 37 -15.84 28.99 -9.83
CA PRO A 37 -15.77 27.55 -10.11
C PRO A 37 -14.38 27.04 -10.54
N SER A 38 -13.72 27.76 -11.44
CA SER A 38 -12.39 27.37 -11.97
C SER A 38 -11.31 27.38 -10.88
N LYS A 39 -11.31 28.40 -10.03
CA LYS A 39 -10.34 28.55 -8.94
C LYS A 39 -10.61 27.52 -7.84
N LEU A 40 -11.87 27.32 -7.50
CA LEU A 40 -12.30 26.31 -6.54
C LEU A 40 -11.91 24.90 -7.00
N GLN A 41 -12.14 24.59 -8.27
CA GLN A 41 -11.74 23.32 -8.86
C GLN A 41 -10.22 23.11 -8.76
N CYS A 42 -9.41 24.12 -9.08
CA CYS A 42 -7.95 24.05 -8.96
C CYS A 42 -7.50 23.76 -7.52
N TYR A 43 -8.02 24.49 -6.54
CA TYR A 43 -7.68 24.26 -5.13
C TYR A 43 -8.12 22.88 -4.64
N SER A 44 -9.31 22.43 -5.03
CA SER A 44 -9.81 21.10 -4.65
C SER A 44 -8.91 19.96 -5.16
N HIS A 45 -8.43 20.05 -6.41
CA HIS A 45 -7.51 19.06 -6.95
C HIS A 45 -6.15 19.12 -6.27
N THR A 46 -5.64 20.34 -6.03
CA THR A 46 -4.35 20.54 -5.36
C THR A 46 -4.37 19.94 -3.96
N TYR A 47 -5.47 20.17 -3.22
CA TYR A 47 -5.70 19.57 -1.91
C TYR A 47 -5.66 18.04 -1.94
N VAL A 48 -6.42 17.42 -2.84
CA VAL A 48 -6.43 15.95 -2.98
C VAL A 48 -5.06 15.40 -3.37
N ASN A 49 -4.33 16.08 -4.26
CA ASN A 49 -2.99 15.66 -4.66
C ASN A 49 -2.00 15.73 -3.48
N ILE A 50 -2.09 16.77 -2.66
CA ILE A 50 -1.27 16.89 -1.45
C ILE A 50 -1.61 15.78 -0.45
N GLU A 51 -2.89 15.59 -0.17
CA GLU A 51 -3.35 14.63 0.84
C GLU A 51 -3.14 13.20 0.36
N VAL A 52 -3.72 12.79 -0.78
CA VAL A 52 -3.75 11.38 -1.16
C VAL A 52 -2.47 10.94 -1.86
N LEU A 53 -1.93 11.76 -2.77
CA LEU A 53 -0.74 11.41 -3.55
C LEU A 53 0.57 11.88 -2.90
N GLY A 54 0.50 12.70 -1.84
CA GLY A 54 1.69 13.24 -1.18
C GLY A 54 2.45 14.27 -2.01
N CYS A 55 1.82 14.89 -3.01
CA CYS A 55 2.46 15.90 -3.84
C CYS A 55 2.90 17.12 -3.02
N ARG A 56 3.88 17.85 -3.55
CA ARG A 56 4.36 19.12 -2.99
C ARG A 56 4.34 20.18 -4.07
N TYR A 57 3.93 21.37 -3.68
CA TYR A 57 3.81 22.55 -4.51
C TYR A 57 4.66 23.67 -3.90
N PRO A 58 4.83 24.82 -4.58
CA PRO A 58 5.51 25.98 -3.99
C PRO A 58 4.93 26.38 -2.64
N ASN A 59 5.78 26.90 -1.74
CA ASN A 59 5.42 27.18 -0.34
C ASN A 59 4.18 28.07 -0.20
N GLU A 60 4.00 29.04 -1.09
CA GLU A 60 2.81 29.90 -1.11
C GLU A 60 1.54 29.09 -1.35
N THR A 61 1.55 28.20 -2.35
CA THR A 61 0.42 27.30 -2.65
C THR A 61 0.13 26.37 -1.47
N MET A 62 1.18 25.82 -0.86
CA MET A 62 1.02 24.92 0.30
C MET A 62 0.34 25.63 1.47
N GLN A 63 0.70 26.88 1.76
CA GLN A 63 0.08 27.68 2.82
C GLN A 63 -1.40 27.96 2.52
N ILE A 64 -1.71 28.43 1.31
CA ILE A 64 -3.10 28.69 0.89
C ILE A 64 -3.96 27.44 1.06
N ILE A 65 -3.48 26.28 0.60
CA ILE A 65 -4.24 25.04 0.71
C ILE A 65 -4.37 24.59 2.18
N ALA A 66 -3.33 24.73 2.99
CA ALA A 66 -3.38 24.39 4.40
C ALA A 66 -4.43 25.24 5.16
N ASP A 67 -4.48 26.54 4.90
CA ASP A 67 -5.44 27.45 5.50
C ASP A 67 -6.88 27.11 5.08
N LEU A 68 -7.09 26.80 3.80
CA LEU A 68 -8.41 26.38 3.29
C LEU A 68 -8.82 24.99 3.79
N ALA A 69 -7.87 24.10 4.02
CA ALA A 69 -8.12 22.76 4.52
C ALA A 69 -8.23 22.70 6.05
N ALA A 70 -8.06 23.82 6.76
CA ALA A 70 -8.19 23.87 8.21
C ALA A 70 -9.59 23.42 8.64
N GLY A 71 -9.66 22.31 9.38
CA GLY A 71 -10.93 21.70 9.82
C GLY A 71 -11.52 20.66 8.87
N LEU A 72 -10.94 20.44 7.70
CA LEU A 72 -11.36 19.40 6.74
C LEU A 72 -10.52 18.12 6.88
N GLY A 73 -11.04 16.98 6.41
CA GLY A 73 -10.26 15.76 6.20
C GLY A 73 -9.86 15.01 7.48
N SER A 74 -10.50 15.33 8.61
CA SER A 74 -10.28 14.65 9.90
C SER A 74 -10.51 13.13 9.82
N ALA A 75 -11.46 12.69 8.99
CA ALA A 75 -11.72 11.28 8.74
C ALA A 75 -10.58 10.60 7.96
N HIS A 76 -10.00 11.28 6.97
CA HIS A 76 -8.93 10.74 6.14
C HIS A 76 -7.61 10.63 6.92
N LYS A 77 -7.28 11.65 7.73
CA LYS A 77 -6.13 11.62 8.65
C LYS A 77 -6.24 10.47 9.65
N ARG A 78 -7.42 10.25 10.24
CA ARG A 78 -7.65 9.14 11.17
C ARG A 78 -7.45 7.76 10.52
N ARG A 79 -7.86 7.58 9.27
CA ARG A 79 -7.65 6.33 8.51
C ARG A 79 -6.15 6.05 8.28
N LYS A 80 -5.39 7.07 7.87
CA LYS A 80 -3.93 6.96 7.68
C LYS A 80 -3.21 6.61 8.98
N GLU A 81 -3.56 7.30 10.06
CA GLU A 81 -2.96 7.07 11.36
C GLU A 81 -3.27 5.65 11.88
N ASN A 82 -4.52 5.20 11.77
CA ASN A 82 -4.90 3.85 12.16
C ASN A 82 -4.16 2.78 11.34
N ASN A 83 -4.00 2.99 10.03
CA ASN A 83 -3.24 2.06 9.19
C ASN A 83 -1.76 2.00 9.61
N ALA A 84 -1.13 3.16 9.86
CA ALA A 84 0.25 3.21 10.31
C ALA A 84 0.45 2.50 11.67
N GLN A 85 -0.45 2.74 12.63
CA GLN A 85 -0.42 2.07 13.94
C GLN A 85 -0.56 0.55 13.83
N ARG A 86 -1.39 0.05 12.90
CA ARG A 86 -1.56 -1.40 12.69
C ARG A 86 -0.28 -2.04 12.14
N ILE A 87 0.37 -1.40 11.17
CA ILE A 87 1.61 -1.93 10.56
C ILE A 87 2.75 -1.95 11.57
N THR A 88 2.89 -0.92 12.42
CA THR A 88 3.95 -0.88 13.43
C THR A 88 3.76 -1.94 14.50
N MET A 89 2.52 -2.16 14.98
CA MET A 89 2.22 -3.23 15.93
C MET A 89 2.48 -4.62 15.34
N ASP A 90 2.14 -4.85 14.07
CA ASP A 90 2.42 -6.11 13.39
C ASP A 90 3.94 -6.35 13.23
N ALA A 91 4.68 -5.33 12.81
CA ALA A 91 6.14 -5.40 12.68
C ALA A 91 6.83 -5.66 14.03
N SER A 92 6.41 -4.98 15.10
CA SER A 92 6.92 -5.21 16.46
C SER A 92 6.61 -6.61 16.96
N ASN A 93 5.36 -7.06 16.86
CA ASN A 93 4.96 -8.42 17.24
C ASN A 93 5.76 -9.48 16.45
N ALA A 94 5.95 -9.27 15.15
CA ALA A 94 6.74 -10.16 14.30
C ALA A 94 8.23 -10.17 14.67
N ALA A 95 8.79 -9.03 15.09
CA ALA A 95 10.17 -8.93 15.58
C ALA A 95 10.34 -9.63 16.93
N GLU A 96 9.43 -9.42 17.88
CA GLU A 96 9.44 -10.07 19.20
C GLU A 96 9.33 -11.60 19.09
N GLN A 97 8.48 -12.10 18.19
CA GLN A 97 8.31 -13.54 17.97
C GLN A 97 9.59 -14.19 17.41
N LYS A 98 10.41 -13.45 16.63
CA LYS A 98 11.72 -13.91 16.15
C LYS A 98 12.79 -13.92 17.25
N ILE A 99 12.71 -13.00 18.21
CA ILE A 99 13.63 -12.97 19.37
C ILE A 99 13.30 -14.12 20.32
N LYS A 100 12.03 -14.36 20.64
CA LYS A 100 11.60 -15.47 21.50
C LYS A 100 11.97 -16.85 20.94
N ARG A 101 11.97 -17.02 19.61
CA ARG A 101 12.46 -18.24 18.95
C ARG A 101 13.99 -18.41 19.03
N ARG A 102 14.75 -17.32 19.16
CA ARG A 102 16.21 -17.37 19.31
C ARG A 102 16.64 -17.60 20.76
N THR A 103 15.91 -17.05 21.73
CA THR A 103 16.22 -17.23 23.16
C THR A 103 15.57 -18.47 23.76
N GLY A 104 14.45 -18.96 23.20
CA GLY A 104 13.76 -20.19 23.62
C GLY A 104 14.27 -21.46 22.93
N GLY A 105 15.53 -21.50 22.51
CA GLY A 105 16.16 -22.68 21.94
C GLY A 105 16.33 -23.79 22.98
N GLU A 106 15.25 -24.52 23.28
CA GLU A 106 15.36 -25.87 23.79
C GLU A 106 16.07 -26.71 22.72
N MET A 107 17.29 -27.13 23.03
CA MET A 107 18.02 -28.10 22.23
C MET A 107 17.18 -29.38 22.14
N ARG A 108 16.43 -29.55 21.05
CA ARG A 108 15.89 -30.87 20.69
C ARG A 108 17.08 -31.75 20.30
N ASN A 109 17.67 -32.39 21.31
CA ASN A 109 18.59 -33.51 21.15
C ASN A 109 17.80 -34.64 20.50
N ASN A 110 17.83 -34.72 19.17
CA ASN A 110 17.50 -35.94 18.46
C ASN A 110 18.82 -36.65 18.15
N PRO A 111 19.27 -37.64 18.94
CA PRO A 111 20.42 -38.43 18.55
C PRO A 111 20.02 -39.24 17.32
N GLN A 112 20.56 -38.89 16.16
CA GLN A 112 20.51 -39.80 15.03
C GLN A 112 21.26 -41.08 15.43
N PRO A 113 20.65 -42.28 15.31
CA PRO A 113 21.41 -43.51 15.51
C PRO A 113 22.44 -43.61 14.40
N ARG A 114 23.72 -43.46 14.76
CA ARG A 114 24.85 -43.70 13.86
C ARG A 114 24.94 -45.20 13.62
N VAL A 115 24.30 -45.67 12.55
CA VAL A 115 24.44 -47.06 12.11
C VAL A 115 25.76 -47.19 11.36
N THR A 116 26.79 -47.70 12.02
CA THR A 116 28.02 -48.16 11.37
C THR A 116 27.92 -49.66 11.12
N TYR A 117 27.85 -50.07 9.85
CA TYR A 117 28.23 -51.43 9.44
C TYR A 117 29.26 -51.33 8.33
N GLY A 118 30.35 -52.09 8.52
CA GLY A 118 31.55 -52.09 7.71
C GLY A 118 31.39 -52.74 6.32
N PRO A 119 32.53 -53.11 5.68
CA PRO A 119 32.59 -53.37 4.26
C PRO A 119 32.04 -54.78 3.94
N ASN A 120 31.23 -54.93 2.89
CA ASN A 120 31.57 -55.66 1.65
C ASN A 120 30.32 -55.96 0.77
N VAL A 121 30.57 -55.87 -0.55
CA VAL A 121 29.96 -56.54 -1.71
C VAL A 121 28.44 -56.49 -2.08
N VAL A 122 28.27 -56.40 -3.41
CA VAL A 122 27.18 -56.85 -4.32
C VAL A 122 25.96 -55.94 -4.55
N GLY A 123 25.92 -55.31 -5.74
CA GLY A 123 24.81 -55.55 -6.69
C GLY A 123 23.66 -54.53 -6.84
N GLY A 124 23.89 -53.44 -7.59
CA GLY A 124 22.96 -52.78 -8.55
C GLY A 124 21.62 -52.18 -8.06
N PRO A 125 20.79 -51.58 -8.97
CA PRO A 125 21.10 -50.98 -10.26
C PRO A 125 20.80 -49.45 -10.33
N SER A 126 21.35 -48.87 -11.40
CA SER A 126 21.36 -47.48 -11.84
C SER A 126 19.99 -46.76 -11.85
N VAL A 127 19.92 -45.56 -11.25
CA VAL A 127 18.76 -44.65 -11.39
C VAL A 127 19.05 -43.67 -12.52
N ASN A 128 18.27 -43.78 -13.60
CA ASN A 128 18.33 -42.93 -14.79
C ASN A 128 17.68 -41.57 -14.50
N TYR A 129 18.47 -40.49 -14.51
CA TYR A 129 17.95 -39.12 -14.56
C TYR A 129 17.77 -38.71 -16.03
N GLY A 130 16.52 -38.61 -16.48
CA GLY A 130 16.19 -38.00 -17.78
C GLY A 130 16.40 -36.47 -17.76
N PRO A 131 16.88 -35.85 -18.86
CA PRO A 131 17.05 -34.40 -18.97
C PRO A 131 15.80 -33.72 -19.61
N PRO A 132 15.74 -32.38 -19.76
CA PRO A 132 14.75 -31.50 -19.12
C PRO A 132 13.61 -31.05 -20.05
N VAL A 133 12.53 -30.53 -19.47
CA VAL A 133 11.41 -29.92 -20.20
C VAL A 133 11.84 -28.61 -20.89
N THR A 134 11.83 -28.60 -22.21
CA THR A 134 11.98 -27.42 -23.07
C THR A 134 10.64 -26.71 -23.25
N GLY A 135 10.59 -25.41 -22.99
CA GLY A 135 9.37 -24.62 -23.18
C GLY A 135 9.51 -23.14 -22.87
N GLY A 136 10.50 -22.46 -23.46
CA GLY A 136 10.60 -20.99 -23.40
C GLY A 136 9.76 -20.35 -24.50
N GLN A 137 8.65 -19.70 -24.14
CA GLN A 137 7.95 -18.78 -25.04
C GLN A 137 8.73 -17.48 -25.18
N HIS A 138 9.12 -17.17 -26.42
CA HIS A 138 9.82 -15.96 -26.80
C HIS A 138 8.80 -14.84 -27.05
N TYR A 139 8.73 -13.86 -26.15
CA TYR A 139 8.01 -12.61 -26.40
C TYR A 139 8.95 -11.67 -27.18
N GLY A 140 8.69 -11.52 -28.48
CA GLY A 140 9.39 -10.57 -29.32
C GLY A 140 8.91 -9.13 -29.09
N TYR A 141 9.84 -8.22 -28.87
CA TYR A 141 9.60 -6.78 -29.01
C TYR A 141 9.92 -6.37 -30.45
N ARG A 142 8.91 -5.81 -31.13
CA ARG A 142 9.05 -5.13 -32.41
C ARG A 142 9.66 -3.75 -32.13
N THR A 143 10.84 -3.49 -32.71
CA THR A 143 11.37 -2.14 -32.92
C THR A 143 10.81 -1.54 -34.19
#